data_AF-A0A7W8B3V7-F1
#
_entry.id   AF-A0A7W8B3V7-F1
#
_cell.length_a   1.000
_cell.length_b   1.000
_cell.length_c   1.000
_cell.angle_alpha   90.00
_cell.angle_beta   90.00
_cell.angle_gamma   90.00
#
_symmetry.space_group_name_H-M   'P 1'
#
loop_
_entity.id
_entity.type
_entity.pdbx_description
1 polymer ?
#
loop_
_entity_poly.entity_id
_entity_poly.type
_entity_poly.pdbx_seq_one_letter_code
_entity_poly.pdbx_strand_id
1 'polypeptide(L)'
;MAVPHDDLALQRLARLVRQRRVELGMNKIDVAKAADITINTYMKVEDGRPVRDVTYGKIEPVFKWAASTCRDILAGATAPTTIEPSAPQSSISPVSVGDLAADVEDAVQNAAISVSDDLTAAQIRALKQGVIDELRKRGRIPDIERN
;
A
#
# COMPACT_ATOMS: atom_id res chain seq x y z
N MET A 1 -26.39 9.48 -12.82
CA MET A 1 -25.89 10.14 -14.04
C MET A 1 -24.43 9.75 -14.20
N ALA A 2 -24.00 9.27 -15.37
CA ALA A 2 -22.59 8.95 -15.60
C ALA A 2 -21.80 10.26 -15.62
N VAL A 3 -20.78 10.37 -14.75
CA VAL A 3 -19.85 11.51 -14.79
C VAL A 3 -19.12 11.43 -16.14
N PRO A 4 -19.06 12.50 -16.94
CA PRO A 4 -18.24 12.51 -18.15
C PRO A 4 -16.79 12.27 -17.74
N HIS A 5 -16.26 11.09 -18.08
CA HIS A 5 -14.86 10.80 -17.84
C HIS A 5 -14.03 11.41 -18.95
N ASP A 6 -12.93 12.06 -18.59
CA ASP A 6 -11.92 12.50 -19.55
C ASP A 6 -11.41 11.28 -20.33
N ASP A 7 -11.42 11.36 -21.66
CA ASP A 7 -10.94 10.29 -22.54
C ASP A 7 -9.50 9.90 -22.19
N LEU A 8 -8.68 10.86 -21.73
CA LEU A 8 -7.31 10.59 -21.25
C LEU A 8 -7.29 9.73 -19.99
N ALA A 9 -8.24 9.91 -19.08
CA ALA A 9 -8.35 9.11 -17.87
C ALA A 9 -8.80 7.67 -18.18
N LEU A 10 -9.74 7.51 -19.12
CA LEU A 10 -10.16 6.19 -19.61
C LEU A 10 -9.00 5.44 -20.30
N GLN A 11 -8.22 6.13 -21.13
CA GLN A 11 -7.05 5.53 -21.78
C GLN A 11 -5.95 5.17 -20.77
N ARG A 12 -5.76 5.99 -19.74
CA ARG A 12 -4.83 5.67 -18.64
C ARG A 12 -5.26 4.40 -17.90
N LEU A 13 -6.53 4.30 -17.54
CA LEU A 13 -7.08 3.11 -16.88
C LEU A 13 -6.92 1.88 -17.78
N ALA A 14 -7.25 1.98 -19.07
CA ALA A 14 -7.12 0.90 -20.03
C ALA A 14 -5.68 0.36 -20.12
N ARG A 15 -4.69 1.26 -20.14
CA ARG A 15 -3.26 0.90 -20.12
C ARG A 15 -2.88 0.15 -18.84
N LEU A 16 -3.29 0.66 -17.68
CA LEU A 16 -2.99 0.04 -16.38
C LEU A 16 -3.64 -1.34 -16.25
N VAL A 17 -4.90 -1.47 -16.67
CA VAL A 17 -5.63 -2.75 -16.71
C VAL A 17 -4.92 -3.76 -17.60
N ARG A 18 -4.51 -3.34 -18.80
CA ARG A 18 -3.81 -4.21 -19.75
C ARG A 18 -2.47 -4.68 -19.20
N GLN A 19 -1.69 -3.76 -18.63
CA GLN A 19 -0.42 -4.06 -18.00
C GLN A 19 -0.61 -5.07 -16.86
N ARG A 20 -1.55 -4.81 -15.95
CA ARG A 20 -1.80 -5.69 -14.80
C ARG A 20 -2.27 -7.08 -15.21
N ARG A 21 -3.13 -7.18 -16.23
CA ARG A 21 -3.54 -8.48 -16.77
C ARG A 21 -2.34 -9.28 -17.26
N VAL A 22 -1.40 -8.64 -17.96
CA VAL A 22 -0.16 -9.29 -18.45
C VAL A 22 0.74 -9.71 -17.30
N GLU A 23 0.91 -8.86 -16.27
CA GLU A 23 1.67 -9.20 -15.06
C GLU A 23 1.10 -10.43 -14.33
N LEU A 24 -0.22 -10.60 -14.35
CA LEU A 24 -0.91 -11.75 -13.75
C LEU A 24 -0.95 -12.98 -14.68
N GLY A 25 -0.40 -12.90 -15.90
CA GLY A 25 -0.41 -14.00 -16.86
C GLY A 25 -1.80 -14.38 -17.38
N MET A 26 -2.80 -13.51 -17.19
CA MET A 26 -4.18 -13.80 -17.56
C MET A 26 -4.47 -13.40 -19.01
N ASN A 27 -5.25 -14.21 -19.72
CA ASN A 27 -5.83 -13.78 -20.98
C ASN A 27 -7.14 -12.99 -20.71
N LYS A 28 -7.69 -12.34 -21.75
CA LYS A 28 -8.90 -11.51 -21.61
C LYS A 28 -10.14 -12.30 -21.14
N ILE A 29 -10.23 -13.58 -21.54
CA ILE A 29 -11.33 -14.48 -21.15
C ILE A 29 -11.21 -14.84 -19.67
N ASP A 30 -10.00 -15.07 -19.16
CA ASP A 30 -9.77 -15.41 -17.76
C ASP A 30 -10.23 -14.27 -16.84
N VAL A 31 -9.88 -13.03 -17.18
CA VAL A 31 -10.32 -11.86 -16.40
C VAL A 31 -11.83 -11.70 -16.46
N ALA A 32 -12.43 -11.83 -17.65
CA ALA A 32 -13.88 -11.70 -17.81
C ALA A 32 -14.64 -12.76 -16.99
N LYS A 33 -14.15 -14.01 -16.99
CA LYS A 33 -14.70 -15.10 -16.18
C LYS A 33 -14.52 -14.83 -14.68
N ALA A 34 -13.33 -14.45 -14.25
CA ALA A 34 -13.03 -14.18 -12.84
C ALA A 34 -13.83 -12.99 -12.28
N ALA A 35 -14.10 -11.98 -13.10
CA ALA A 35 -14.90 -10.82 -12.75
C ALA A 35 -16.41 -11.03 -12.95
N ASP A 36 -16.85 -12.20 -13.44
CA ASP A 36 -18.26 -12.47 -13.78
C ASP A 36 -18.86 -11.37 -14.69
N ILE A 37 -18.17 -11.11 -15.80
CA ILE A 37 -18.60 -10.19 -16.86
C ILE A 37 -18.41 -10.81 -18.24
N THR A 38 -19.09 -10.26 -19.25
CA THR A 38 -18.90 -10.70 -20.64
C THR A 38 -17.54 -10.25 -21.17
N ILE A 39 -16.93 -11.04 -22.06
CA ILE A 39 -15.67 -10.68 -22.72
C ILE A 39 -15.76 -9.33 -23.44
N ASN A 40 -16.90 -9.05 -24.10
CA ASN A 40 -17.14 -7.77 -24.78
C ASN A 40 -17.15 -6.59 -23.79
N THR A 41 -17.64 -6.79 -22.57
CA THR A 41 -17.61 -5.76 -21.52
C THR A 41 -16.19 -5.51 -21.04
N TYR A 42 -15.41 -6.57 -20.84
CA TYR A 42 -14.00 -6.43 -20.48
C TYR A 42 -13.17 -5.77 -21.59
N MET A 43 -13.43 -6.10 -22.86
CA MET A 43 -12.76 -5.46 -24.00
C MET A 43 -13.00 -3.96 -24.04
N LYS A 44 -14.22 -3.49 -23.77
CA LYS A 44 -14.50 -2.05 -23.64
C LYS A 44 -13.61 -1.36 -22.62
N VAL A 45 -13.33 -2.00 -21.49
CA VAL A 45 -12.43 -1.47 -20.45
C VAL A 45 -11.00 -1.34 -20.99
N GLU A 46 -10.48 -2.38 -21.65
CA GLU A 46 -9.13 -2.34 -22.24
C GLU A 46 -8.98 -1.46 -23.49
N ASP A 47 -10.09 -1.07 -24.10
CA ASP A 47 -10.15 -0.13 -25.22
C ASP A 47 -10.33 1.32 -24.76
N GLY A 48 -10.43 1.56 -23.44
CA GLY A 48 -10.64 2.89 -22.87
C GLY A 48 -12.04 3.43 -23.15
N ARG A 49 -13.04 2.55 -23.25
CA ARG A 49 -14.45 2.95 -23.38
C ARG A 49 -15.12 2.92 -22.01
N PRO A 50 -16.03 3.88 -21.73
CA PRO A 50 -16.73 3.91 -20.45
C PRO A 50 -17.63 2.69 -20.29
N VAL A 51 -17.63 2.13 -19.08
CA VAL A 51 -18.55 1.07 -18.65
C VAL A 51 -19.24 1.50 -17.35
N ARG A 52 -20.15 0.67 -16.83
CA ARG A 52 -20.84 0.97 -15.57
C ARG A 52 -19.86 0.81 -14.40
N ASP A 53 -20.01 1.64 -13.36
CA ASP A 53 -19.21 1.56 -12.12
C ASP A 53 -19.13 0.15 -11.52
N VAL A 54 -20.24 -0.60 -11.55
CA VAL A 54 -20.29 -1.99 -11.07
C VAL A 54 -19.30 -2.91 -11.80
N THR A 55 -19.02 -2.64 -13.08
CA THR A 55 -18.05 -3.39 -13.87
C THR A 55 -16.63 -3.13 -13.37
N TYR A 56 -16.29 -1.87 -13.06
CA TYR A 56 -14.99 -1.53 -12.50
C TYR A 56 -14.79 -2.20 -11.13
N GLY A 57 -15.80 -2.14 -10.26
CA GLY A 57 -15.76 -2.80 -8.95
C GLY A 57 -15.64 -4.33 -9.01
N LYS A 58 -16.16 -4.97 -10.07
CA LYS A 58 -15.98 -6.41 -10.31
C LYS A 58 -14.56 -6.78 -10.77
N ILE A 59 -13.84 -5.87 -11.43
CA ILE A 59 -12.49 -6.09 -11.96
C ILE A 59 -11.41 -5.89 -10.88
N GLU A 60 -11.58 -4.90 -10.02
CA GLU A 60 -10.65 -4.57 -8.93
C GLU A 60 -10.16 -5.80 -8.11
N PRO A 61 -11.04 -6.68 -7.59
CA PRO A 61 -10.60 -7.84 -6.82
C PRO A 61 -9.82 -8.85 -7.66
N VAL A 62 -10.13 -9.01 -8.95
CA VAL A 62 -9.38 -9.90 -9.86
C VAL A 62 -7.94 -9.45 -10.02
N PHE A 63 -7.71 -8.12 -10.01
CA PHE A 63 -6.38 -7.53 -10.12
C PHE A 63 -5.66 -7.32 -8.79
N LYS A 64 -6.31 -7.71 -7.68
CA LYS A 64 -5.84 -7.45 -6.31
C LYS A 64 -5.65 -5.95 -6.07
N TRP A 65 -6.52 -5.13 -6.64
CA TRP A 65 -6.56 -3.70 -6.38
C TRP A 65 -7.49 -3.38 -5.21
N ALA A 66 -7.21 -2.28 -4.53
CA ALA A 66 -8.09 -1.76 -3.50
C ALA A 66 -9.44 -1.37 -4.12
N ALA A 67 -10.51 -1.50 -3.34
CA ALA A 67 -11.82 -1.06 -3.78
C ALA A 67 -11.79 0.43 -4.16
N SER A 68 -12.47 0.80 -5.24
CA SER A 68 -12.49 2.14 -5.85
C SER A 68 -11.21 2.58 -6.57
N THR A 69 -10.18 1.74 -6.67
CA THR A 69 -8.95 2.07 -7.43
C THR A 69 -9.25 2.53 -8.87
N CYS A 70 -10.18 1.87 -9.57
CA CYS A 70 -10.54 2.28 -10.92
C CYS A 70 -11.18 3.67 -10.93
N ARG A 71 -12.02 3.98 -9.93
CA ARG A 71 -12.65 5.29 -9.79
C ARG A 71 -11.61 6.37 -9.50
N ASP A 72 -10.64 6.09 -8.65
CA ASP A 72 -9.58 7.03 -8.30
C ASP A 72 -8.72 7.37 -9.52
N ILE A 73 -8.40 6.37 -10.36
CA ILE A 73 -7.71 6.59 -11.65
C ILE A 73 -8.56 7.45 -12.58
N LEU A 74 -9.86 7.19 -12.68
CA LEU A 74 -10.78 8.00 -13.47
C LEU A 74 -10.94 9.43 -12.93
N ALA A 75 -10.71 9.62 -11.63
CA ALA A 75 -10.70 10.93 -10.96
C ALA A 75 -9.34 11.65 -11.04
N GLY A 76 -8.32 11.01 -11.61
CA GLY A 76 -7.02 11.65 -11.89
C GLY A 76 -5.80 10.98 -11.26
N ALA A 77 -5.98 9.93 -10.44
CA ALA A 77 -4.85 9.17 -9.93
C ALA A 77 -3.99 8.59 -11.07
N THR A 78 -2.68 8.49 -10.85
CA THR A 78 -1.71 8.08 -11.89
C THR A 78 -1.36 6.60 -11.82
N ALA A 79 -1.61 5.94 -10.69
CA ALA A 79 -1.26 4.55 -10.42
C ALA A 79 -2.36 3.82 -9.63
N PRO A 80 -2.47 2.48 -9.75
CA PRO A 80 -3.43 1.69 -9.00
C PRO A 80 -2.95 1.40 -7.58
N THR A 81 -3.88 1.45 -6.62
CA THR A 81 -3.62 1.00 -5.25
C THR A 81 -3.73 -0.52 -5.21
N THR A 82 -2.63 -1.22 -4.93
CA THR A 82 -2.59 -2.68 -4.87
C THR A 82 -2.74 -3.16 -3.43
N ILE A 83 -3.54 -4.21 -3.22
CA ILE A 83 -3.59 -4.93 -1.95
C ILE A 83 -2.50 -6.00 -2.01
N GLU A 84 -1.40 -5.80 -1.31
CA GLU A 84 -0.48 -6.92 -1.03
C GLU A 84 -1.11 -7.81 0.04
N PRO A 85 -1.12 -9.15 -0.15
CA PRO A 85 -1.54 -10.06 0.90
C PRO A 85 -0.54 -9.94 2.05
N SER A 86 -0.98 -9.27 3.11
CA SER A 86 -0.27 -9.24 4.39
C SER A 86 -0.02 -10.67 4.84
N ALA A 87 1.23 -11.01 5.15
CA ALA A 87 1.54 -12.24 5.88
C ALA A 87 0.67 -12.27 7.16
N PRO A 88 0.19 -13.46 7.62
CA PRO A 88 -0.92 -13.60 8.57
C PRO A 88 -0.71 -13.03 9.99
N GLN A 89 0.28 -12.16 10.22
CA GLN A 89 0.55 -11.50 11.50
C GLN A 89 0.96 -10.02 11.38
N SER A 90 0.72 -9.35 10.25
CA SER A 90 1.02 -7.91 10.18
C SER A 90 -0.27 -7.09 10.29
N SER A 91 -0.50 -6.54 11.48
CA SER A 91 -1.37 -5.39 11.66
C SER A 91 -0.63 -4.17 11.13
N ILE A 92 -1.15 -3.55 10.07
CA ILE A 92 -0.67 -2.24 9.64
C ILE A 92 -1.38 -1.23 10.54
N SER A 93 -0.80 -0.99 11.70
CA SER A 93 -1.13 0.22 12.47
C SER A 93 -0.35 1.37 11.82
N PRO A 94 -0.98 2.50 11.48
CA PRO A 94 -0.25 3.70 11.08
C PRO A 94 0.47 4.24 12.32
N VAL A 95 1.64 3.68 12.63
CA VAL A 95 2.49 4.15 13.72
C VAL A 95 3.06 5.49 13.27
N SER A 96 2.79 6.56 14.03
CA SER A 96 3.44 7.84 13.76
C SER A 96 4.93 7.67 14.06
N VAL A 97 5.79 8.34 13.29
CA VAL A 97 7.25 8.19 13.43
C VAL A 97 7.75 8.49 14.85
N GLY A 98 7.04 9.37 15.58
CA GLY A 98 7.32 9.65 16.99
C GLY A 98 7.06 8.46 17.92
N ASP A 99 6.03 7.67 17.63
CA ASP A 99 5.65 6.50 18.44
C ASP A 99 6.65 5.36 18.24
N LEU A 100 7.17 5.17 17.02
CA LEU A 100 8.18 4.14 16.74
C LEU A 100 9.49 4.39 17.49
N ALA A 101 9.92 5.65 17.59
CA ALA A 101 11.12 5.99 18.35
C ALA A 101 10.92 5.72 19.85
N ALA A 102 9.76 6.10 20.40
CA ALA A 102 9.43 5.85 21.80
C ALA A 102 9.34 4.34 22.12
N ASP A 103 8.74 3.54 21.24
CA ASP A 103 8.63 2.09 21.42
C ASP A 103 10.00 1.39 21.44
N VAL A 104 10.93 1.83 20.57
CA VAL A 104 12.30 1.30 20.56
C VAL A 104 13.06 1.71 21.83
N GLU A 105 12.88 2.94 22.27
CA GLU A 105 13.46 3.44 23.52
C GLU A 105 13.02 2.62 24.73
N ASP A 106 11.72 2.34 24.84
CA ASP A 106 11.15 1.55 25.93
C ASP A 106 11.58 0.08 25.89
N ALA A 107 11.66 -0.52 24.70
CA ALA A 107 12.15 -1.89 24.53
C ALA A 107 13.61 -2.05 24.98
N VAL A 108 14.48 -1.08 24.63
CA VAL A 108 15.90 -1.08 25.05
C VAL A 108 16.02 -0.90 26.55
N GLN A 109 15.24 0.00 27.15
CA GLN A 109 15.23 0.19 28.60
C GLN A 109 14.77 -1.07 29.34
N ASN A 110 13.70 -1.72 28.90
CA ASN A 110 13.21 -2.95 29.50
C ASN A 110 14.23 -4.09 29.38
N ALA A 111 14.92 -4.20 28.25
CA ALA A 111 16.00 -5.17 28.08
C ALA A 111 17.21 -4.86 28.99
N ALA A 112 17.60 -3.59 29.12
CA ALA A 112 18.71 -3.18 29.98
C ALA A 112 18.44 -3.47 31.46
N ILE A 113 17.22 -3.17 31.93
CA ILE A 113 16.76 -3.50 33.29
C ILE A 113 16.72 -5.02 33.50
N SER A 114 16.33 -5.79 32.48
CA SER A 114 16.21 -7.25 32.59
C SER A 114 17.55 -8.00 32.59
N VAL A 115 18.63 -7.40 32.09
CA VAL A 115 19.91 -8.08 31.86
C VAL A 115 21.00 -7.63 32.85
N SER A 116 20.81 -6.51 33.56
CA SER A 116 21.84 -6.01 34.48
C SER A 116 21.26 -5.23 35.67
N ASP A 117 21.60 -5.67 36.87
CA ASP A 117 21.25 -5.02 38.15
C ASP A 117 22.14 -3.81 38.48
N ASP A 118 23.25 -3.61 37.75
CA ASP A 118 24.29 -2.62 38.05
C ASP A 118 24.26 -1.39 37.13
N LEU A 119 23.29 -1.30 36.22
CA LEU A 119 23.17 -0.15 35.33
C LEU A 119 22.51 1.02 36.05
N THR A 120 23.26 2.11 36.18
CA THR A 120 22.69 3.38 36.67
C THR A 120 21.73 3.97 35.63
N ALA A 121 20.75 4.75 36.10
CA ALA A 121 19.80 5.45 35.21
C ALA A 121 20.49 6.35 34.16
N ALA A 122 21.67 6.90 34.48
CA ALA A 122 22.46 7.68 33.54
C ALA A 122 23.03 6.82 32.40
N GLN A 123 23.54 5.63 32.72
CA GLN A 123 24.07 4.68 31.73
C GLN A 123 22.96 4.11 30.84
N ILE A 124 21.76 3.84 31.40
CA ILE A 124 20.59 3.39 30.63
C ILE A 124 20.19 4.45 29.59
N ARG A 125 20.15 5.73 29.98
CA ARG A 125 19.84 6.83 29.03
C ARG A 125 20.89 6.97 27.93
N ALA A 126 22.18 6.85 28.27
CA ALA A 126 23.26 6.91 27.29
C ALA A 126 23.19 5.74 26.29
N LEU A 127 22.89 4.53 26.78
CA LEU A 127 22.69 3.34 25.95
C LEU A 127 21.50 3.54 24.99
N LYS A 128 20.37 4.02 25.52
CA LYS A 128 19.16 4.32 24.75
C LYS A 128 19.45 5.27 23.58
N GLN A 129 20.11 6.39 23.89
CA GLN A 129 20.47 7.39 22.88
C GLN A 129 21.39 6.80 21.80
N GLY A 130 22.41 6.05 22.21
CA GLY A 130 23.34 5.41 21.26
C GLY A 130 22.68 4.40 20.32
N VAL A 131 21.69 3.64 20.81
CA VAL A 131 20.92 2.70 19.97
C VAL A 131 20.08 3.43 18.93
N ILE A 132 19.36 4.48 19.33
CA ILE A 132 18.55 5.28 18.40
C ILE A 132 19.43 5.94 17.34
N ASP A 133 20.56 6.52 17.74
CA ASP A 133 21.50 7.17 16.83
C ASP A 133 22.08 6.18 15.81
N GLU A 134 22.42 4.96 16.22
CA GLU A 134 22.90 3.92 15.32
C GLU A 134 21.80 3.43 14.36
N LEU A 135 20.55 3.33 14.82
CA LEU A 135 19.42 2.96 13.96
C LEU A 135 19.09 4.05 12.93
N ARG A 136 19.20 5.33 13.31
CA ARG A 136 19.11 6.47 12.37
C ARG A 136 20.23 6.40 11.34
N LYS A 137 21.48 6.23 11.78
CA LYS A 137 22.65 6.11 10.91
C LYS A 137 22.51 4.98 9.89
N ARG A 138 21.87 3.88 10.27
CA ARG A 138 21.60 2.73 9.37
C ARG A 138 20.35 2.89 8.51
N GLY A 139 19.66 4.04 8.59
CA GLY A 139 18.44 4.32 7.84
C GLY A 139 17.25 3.46 8.26
N ARG A 140 17.26 2.91 9.48
CA ARG A 140 16.17 2.08 10.02
C ARG A 140 15.10 2.89 10.74
N ILE A 141 15.43 4.12 11.15
CA ILE A 141 14.51 5.11 11.68
C ILE A 141 14.76 6.41 10.88
N PRO A 142 13.72 7.06 10.33
CA PRO A 142 13.88 8.30 9.58
C PRO A 142 14.29 9.46 10.50
N ASP A 143 15.10 10.38 9.97
CA ASP A 143 15.52 11.58 10.67
C ASP A 143 14.35 12.57 10.69
N ILE A 144 13.90 12.94 11.88
CA ILE A 144 12.79 13.88 12.06
C ILE A 144 13.38 15.19 12.58
N GLU A 145 13.53 16.18 11.70
CA GLU A 145 13.66 17.56 12.13
C GLU A 145 12.31 18.00 12.71
N ARG A 146 12.25 18.16 14.03
CA ARG A 146 11.11 18.78 14.72
C ARG A 146 11.06 20.26 14.34
N ASN A 147 10.05 20.65 13.57
CA ASN A 147 9.62 22.05 13.45
C ASN A 147 8.59 22.36 14.54
#